data_AF-A0AAP3EMU7-F1
#
_entry.id   AF-A0AAP3EMU7-F1
#
_cell.length_a   1.000
_cell.length_b   1.000
_cell.length_c   1.000
_cell.angle_alpha   90.00
_cell.angle_beta   90.00
_cell.angle_gamma   90.00
#
_symmetry.space_group_name_H-M   'P 1'
#
loop_
_entity.id
_entity.type
_entity.pdbx_description
1 polymer ?
#
loop_
_entity_poly.entity_id
_entity_poly.type
_entity_poly.pdbx_seq_one_letter_code
_entity_poly.pdbx_strand_id
1 'polypeptide(L)'
;LGNPLATDLTSKMFAHYRDKRLTGEIYFSEKWKKGASPVTINLEQSYLSSVFSELSRLGEWSYPNPLENMRKFTIAEKEMAWLTHEQIVE
;
A
#
# COMPACT_ATOMS: atom_id res chain seq x y z
N LEU A 1 -5.82 6.19 -8.65
CA LEU A 1 -5.24 7.54 -8.51
C LEU A 1 -5.40 8.40 -9.77
N GLY A 2 -5.77 7.86 -10.93
CA GLY A 2 -6.05 8.68 -12.12
C GLY A 2 -4.81 9.26 -12.80
N ASN A 3 -3.64 8.64 -12.58
CA ASN A 3 -2.35 9.02 -13.18
C ASN A 3 -2.00 10.52 -13.04
N PRO A 4 -1.91 11.06 -11.81
CA PRO A 4 -1.54 12.46 -11.61
C PRO A 4 -0.06 12.69 -11.90
N LEU A 5 0.30 13.95 -12.16
CA LEU A 5 1.70 14.36 -12.11
C LEU A 5 2.24 14.13 -10.70
N ALA A 6 3.54 13.83 -10.59
CA ALA A 6 4.19 13.58 -9.31
C ALA A 6 4.06 14.79 -8.35
N THR A 7 4.07 16.01 -8.90
CA THR A 7 3.90 17.27 -8.16
C THR A 7 2.49 17.49 -7.63
N ASP A 8 1.50 16.88 -8.26
CA ASP A 8 0.08 17.03 -7.91
C ASP A 8 -0.38 15.92 -6.97
N LEU A 9 0.45 14.90 -6.73
CA LEU A 9 0.13 13.83 -5.82
C LEU A 9 0.05 14.37 -4.39
N THR A 10 -1.11 14.22 -3.77
CA THR A 10 -1.32 14.61 -2.36
C THR A 10 -1.68 13.40 -1.50
N SER A 11 -1.42 13.53 -0.20
CA SER A 11 -1.85 12.55 0.81
C SER A 11 -3.36 12.28 0.76
N LYS A 12 -4.18 13.31 0.48
CA LYS A 12 -5.64 13.19 0.32
C LYS A 12 -6.02 12.29 -0.85
N MET A 13 -5.32 12.39 -1.99
CA MET A 13 -5.55 11.51 -3.13
C MET A 13 -5.27 10.05 -2.77
N PHE A 14 -4.18 9.78 -2.07
CA PHE A 14 -3.89 8.44 -1.58
C PHE A 14 -4.92 7.97 -0.56
N ALA A 15 -5.46 8.87 0.28
CA ALA A 15 -6.48 8.54 1.28
C ALA A 15 -7.77 8.06 0.63
N HIS A 16 -8.23 8.75 -0.43
CA HIS A 16 -9.37 8.30 -1.22
C HIS A 16 -9.06 7.01 -1.97
N TYR A 17 -7.85 6.87 -2.52
CA TYR A 17 -7.45 5.64 -3.20
C TYR A 17 -7.49 4.41 -2.28
N ARG A 18 -6.91 4.50 -1.08
CA ARG A 18 -6.93 3.37 -0.14
C ARG A 18 -8.32 3.00 0.35
N ASP A 19 -9.21 3.98 0.50
CA ASP A 19 -10.61 3.74 0.84
C ASP A 19 -11.29 2.90 -0.25
N LYS A 20 -11.14 3.29 -1.52
CA LYS A 20 -11.65 2.53 -2.67
C LYS A 20 -11.05 1.14 -2.81
N ARG A 21 -9.77 0.98 -2.44
CA ARG A 21 -9.10 -0.33 -2.39
C ARG A 21 -9.67 -1.22 -1.28
N LEU A 22 -9.99 -0.65 -0.11
CA LEU A 22 -10.60 -1.39 1.01
C LEU A 22 -12.03 -1.84 0.68
N THR A 23 -12.84 -0.95 0.09
CA THR A 23 -14.24 -1.25 -0.25
C THR A 23 -14.38 -2.23 -1.40
N GLY A 24 -13.32 -2.41 -2.20
CA GLY A 24 -13.34 -3.23 -3.41
C GLY A 24 -13.91 -2.52 -4.63
N GLU A 25 -14.12 -1.19 -4.57
CA GLU A 25 -14.36 -0.38 -5.78
C GLU A 25 -13.15 -0.47 -6.73
N ILE A 26 -11.94 -0.50 -6.16
CA ILE A 26 -10.71 -0.84 -6.87
C ILE A 26 -10.23 -2.20 -6.38
N TYR A 27 -10.16 -3.17 -7.29
CA TYR A 27 -9.75 -4.54 -7.01
C TYR A 27 -8.63 -4.98 -7.97
N PHE A 28 -7.98 -6.10 -7.65
CA PHE A 28 -6.79 -6.53 -8.37
C PHE A 28 -7.09 -7.06 -9.78
N SER A 29 -8.13 -7.88 -9.93
CA SER A 29 -8.55 -8.45 -11.22
C SER A 29 -9.97 -9.02 -11.16
N GLU A 30 -10.57 -9.33 -12.30
CA GLU A 30 -11.89 -9.98 -12.38
C GLU A 30 -11.99 -11.27 -11.55
N LYS A 31 -10.88 -12.01 -11.40
CA LYS A 31 -10.81 -13.22 -10.56
C LYS A 31 -10.81 -12.88 -9.06
N TRP A 32 -10.33 -11.71 -8.69
CA TRP A 32 -10.14 -11.25 -7.32
C TRP A 32 -10.81 -9.89 -7.11
N LYS A 33 -12.16 -9.87 -7.15
CA LYS A 33 -12.99 -8.66 -7.02
C LYS A 33 -13.10 -8.11 -5.59
N LYS A 34 -12.53 -8.79 -4.60
CA LYS A 34 -12.55 -8.32 -3.22
C LYS A 34 -11.58 -7.15 -3.04
N GLY A 35 -11.90 -6.27 -2.10
CA GLY A 35 -11.00 -5.21 -1.67
C GLY A 35 -9.67 -5.76 -1.17
N ALA A 36 -8.62 -4.95 -1.33
CA ALA A 36 -7.29 -5.27 -0.84
C ALA A 36 -7.28 -5.27 0.70
N SER A 37 -6.48 -6.17 1.28
CA SER A 37 -6.30 -6.19 2.73
C SER A 37 -5.55 -4.94 3.22
N PRO A 38 -5.74 -4.50 4.49
CA PRO A 38 -4.99 -3.39 5.06
C PRO A 38 -3.46 -3.58 4.96
N VAL A 39 -2.97 -4.83 5.07
CA VAL A 39 -1.55 -5.16 4.89
C VAL A 39 -1.06 -4.78 3.50
N THR A 40 -1.82 -5.18 2.48
CA THR A 40 -1.50 -4.88 1.06
C THR A 40 -1.43 -3.38 0.82
N ILE A 41 -2.39 -2.63 1.36
CA ILE A 41 -2.44 -1.18 1.19
C ILE A 41 -1.29 -0.49 1.92
N ASN A 42 -0.92 -0.98 3.11
CA ASN A 42 0.26 -0.48 3.83
C ASN A 42 1.55 -0.71 3.03
N LEU A 43 1.67 -1.83 2.32
CA LEU A 43 2.80 -2.09 1.41
C LEU A 43 2.80 -1.11 0.24
N GLU A 44 1.65 -0.89 -0.41
CA GLU A 44 1.52 0.10 -1.49
C GLU A 44 1.93 1.50 -1.04
N GLN A 45 1.49 1.92 0.15
CA GLN A 45 1.88 3.20 0.74
C GLN A 45 3.39 3.27 0.99
N SER A 46 3.97 2.17 1.48
CA SER A 46 5.41 2.08 1.75
C SER A 46 6.22 2.18 0.47
N TYR A 47 5.85 1.42 -0.56
CA TYR A 47 6.53 1.46 -1.85
C TYR A 47 6.46 2.85 -2.50
N LEU A 48 5.29 3.47 -2.51
CA LEU A 48 5.15 4.80 -3.08
C LEU A 48 5.95 5.84 -2.29
N SER A 49 5.91 5.77 -0.96
CA SER A 49 6.73 6.64 -0.11
C SER A 49 8.23 6.43 -0.37
N SER A 50 8.68 5.18 -0.46
CA SER A 50 10.07 4.85 -0.78
C SER A 50 10.49 5.46 -2.11
N VAL A 51 9.68 5.39 -3.17
CA VAL A 51 10.02 6.00 -4.47
C VAL A 51 10.36 7.49 -4.33
N PHE A 52 9.53 8.28 -3.64
CA PHE A 52 9.81 9.71 -3.44
C PHE A 52 11.04 9.96 -2.56
N SER A 53 11.23 9.16 -1.52
CA SER A 53 12.42 9.24 -0.67
C SER A 53 13.71 8.92 -1.45
N GLU A 54 13.67 7.91 -2.33
CA GLU A 54 14.81 7.54 -3.18
C GLU A 54 15.13 8.64 -4.21
N LEU A 55 14.10 9.19 -4.88
CA LEU A 55 14.29 10.30 -5.82
C LEU A 55 14.86 11.55 -5.13
N SER A 56 14.39 11.84 -3.92
CA SER A 56 14.93 12.96 -3.13
C SER A 56 16.39 12.73 -2.75
N ARG A 57 16.75 11.50 -2.36
CA ARG A 57 18.15 11.14 -2.06
C ARG A 57 19.08 11.28 -3.27
N LEU A 58 18.57 11.01 -4.49
CA LEU A 58 19.32 11.18 -5.73
C LEU A 58 19.39 12.65 -6.20
N GLY A 59 18.67 13.57 -5.56
CA GLY A 59 18.59 14.98 -5.96
C GLY A 59 17.60 15.25 -7.11
N GLU A 60 16.87 14.23 -7.56
CA GLU A 60 15.88 14.32 -8.65
C GLU A 60 14.50 14.81 -8.18
N TRP A 61 14.31 14.92 -6.85
CA TRP A 61 13.08 15.40 -6.24
C TRP A 61 13.35 16.46 -5.19
N SER A 62 12.79 17.66 -5.40
CA SER A 62 13.01 18.84 -4.57
C SER A 62 11.88 19.14 -3.58
N TYR A 63 10.72 18.50 -3.74
CA TYR A 63 9.56 18.69 -2.84
C TYR A 63 9.59 17.67 -1.69
N PRO A 64 8.85 17.91 -0.60
CA PRO A 64 8.64 16.88 0.43
C PRO A 64 7.98 15.63 -0.15
N ASN A 65 8.14 14.49 0.53
CA ASN A 65 7.46 13.27 0.16
C ASN A 65 5.94 13.44 0.42
N PRO A 66 5.07 13.29 -0.59
CA PRO A 66 3.64 13.57 -0.47
C PRO A 66 2.91 12.65 0.52
N LEU A 67 3.53 11.54 0.93
CA LEU A 67 3.01 10.56 1.88
C LEU A 67 3.72 10.57 3.24
N GLU A 68 4.65 11.49 3.48
CA GLU A 68 5.46 11.54 4.71
C GLU A 68 4.64 11.51 6.00
N ASN A 69 3.56 12.30 6.04
CA ASN A 69 2.69 12.42 7.21
C ASN A 69 1.51 11.43 7.22
N MET A 70 1.47 10.51 6.26
CA MET A 70 0.34 9.60 6.12
C MET A 70 0.50 8.39 7.03
N ARG A 71 -0.45 8.18 7.95
CA ARG A 71 -0.45 7.00 8.82
C ARG A 71 -0.87 5.76 8.05
N LYS A 72 -0.10 4.68 8.24
CA LYS A 72 -0.47 3.31 7.85
C LYS A 72 -1.64 2.82 8.71
N PHE A 73 -2.38 1.83 8.21
CA PHE A 73 -3.39 1.14 9.01
C PHE A 73 -2.73 0.32 10.12
N THR A 74 -3.28 0.36 11.33
CA THR A 74 -2.90 -0.55 12.42
C THR A 74 -3.50 -1.92 12.13
N ILE A 75 -2.68 -2.96 12.20
CA ILE A 75 -3.08 -4.34 11.87
C ILE A 75 -2.69 -5.20 13.07
N ALA A 76 -3.64 -6.01 13.54
CA ALA A 76 -3.34 -7.01 14.56
C ALA A 76 -2.41 -8.06 13.96
N GLU A 77 -1.34 -8.38 14.67
CA GLU A 77 -0.44 -9.46 14.27
C GLU A 77 -1.22 -10.78 14.28
N LYS A 78 -1.15 -11.50 13.16
CA LYS A 78 -1.74 -12.84 13.05
C LYS A 78 -0.64 -13.84 13.39
N GLU A 79 -0.90 -14.75 14.31
CA GLU A 79 0.02 -15.84 14.60
C GLU A 79 0.32 -16.63 13.32
N MET A 80 1.62 -16.82 13.09
CA MET A 80 2.10 -17.66 12.00
C MET A 80 1.89 -19.12 12.40
N ALA A 81 1.22 -19.88 11.53
CA ALA A 81 1.13 -21.32 11.69
C ALA A 81 2.39 -22.00 11.14
N TRP A 82 2.80 -23.08 11.79
CA TRP A 82 3.81 -24.00 11.28
C TRP A 82 3.14 -25.34 10.96
N LEU A 83 3.72 -26.10 10.02
CA LEU A 83 3.17 -27.41 9.64
C LEU A 83 3.46 -28.43 10.75
N THR A 84 2.44 -29.11 11.26
CA THR A 84 2.65 -30.23 12.17
C THR A 84 3.30 -31.41 11.43
N HIS A 85 3.92 -32.34 12.17
CA HIS A 85 4.53 -33.53 11.56
C HIS A 85 3.53 -34.33 10.71
N GLU A 86 2.27 -34.40 11.13
CA GLU A 86 1.20 -35.06 10.39
C GLU A 86 0.88 -34.34 9.07
N GLN A 87 0.86 -33.00 9.06
CA GLN A 87 0.65 -32.18 7.86
C GLN A 87 1.82 -32.21 6.87
N ILE A 88 2.98 -32.71 7.26
CA ILE A 88 4.16 -32.82 6.39
C ILE A 88 4.13 -34.14 5.57
N VAL A 89 3.48 -35.18 6.09
CA VAL A 89 3.49 -36.53 5.48
C VAL A 89 2.39 -36.72 4.44
N GLU A 90 1.32 -35.89 4.49
CA GLU A 90 0.20 -35.88 3.53
C GLU A 90 0.54 -35.08 2.25
#